data_AF-A0A0B6YPA4-F1
#
_entry.id   AF-A0A0B6YPA4-F1
#
_cell.length_a   1.000
_cell.length_b   1.000
_cell.length_c   1.000
_cell.angle_alpha   90.00
_cell.angle_beta   90.00
_cell.angle_gamma   90.00
#
_symmetry.space_group_name_H-M   'P 1'
#
loop_
_entity.id
_entity.type
_entity.pdbx_description
1 polymer ?
#
loop_
_entity_poly.entity_id
_entity_poly.type
_entity_poly.pdbx_seq_one_letter_code
_entity_poly.pdbx_strand_id
1 'polypeptide(L)' 'MAVSQDTWRISGEDRSKHDLQFFQLKPVNGFVTGTQARDFFIQSGLPTPVLGQIWTLADING' A
#
# COMPACT_ATOMS: atom_id res chain seq x y z
N MET A 1 -7.02 -16.53 26.46
CA MET A 1 -6.63 -15.10 26.47
C MET A 1 -6.79 -14.63 25.03
N ALA A 2 -7.81 -13.82 24.75
CA ALA A 2 -8.10 -13.37 23.39
C ALA A 2 -6.97 -12.43 22.95
N VAL A 3 -6.27 -12.79 21.88
CA VAL A 3 -5.35 -11.88 21.24
C VAL A 3 -6.18 -10.74 20.67
N SER A 4 -6.17 -9.59 21.32
CA SER A 4 -6.62 -8.35 20.69
C SER A 4 -5.57 -7.98 19.64
N GLN A 5 -5.54 -8.74 18.55
CA GLN A 5 -4.86 -8.35 17.33
C GLN A 5 -5.64 -7.16 16.81
N ASP A 6 -5.22 -5.99 17.28
CA ASP A 6 -5.55 -4.69 16.71
C ASP A 6 -5.18 -4.81 15.21
N THR A 7 -6.16 -5.22 14.40
CA THR A 7 -5.95 -5.79 13.05
C THR A 7 -5.36 -4.75 12.10
N TRP A 8 -5.38 -3.49 12.50
CA TRP A 8 -4.86 -2.32 11.82
C TRP A 8 -3.51 -1.83 12.38
N ARG A 9 -2.96 -2.51 13.40
CA ARG A 9 -1.71 -2.13 14.04
C ARG A 9 -0.54 -2.66 13.23
N ILE A 10 -0.01 -1.80 12.37
CA ILE A 10 1.22 -2.08 11.63
C ILE A 10 2.38 -2.08 12.65
N SER A 11 3.04 -3.22 12.83
CA SER A 11 4.23 -3.32 13.69
C SER A 11 5.35 -2.43 13.15
N GLY A 12 6.29 -2.00 14.00
CA GLY A 12 7.42 -1.15 13.55
C GLY A 12 8.23 -1.76 12.42
N GLU A 13 8.43 -3.08 12.45
CA GLU A 13 9.13 -3.82 11.39
C GLU A 13 8.33 -3.85 10.07
N ASP A 14 7.03 -4.12 10.14
CA ASP A 14 6.15 -4.05 8.97
C ASP A 14 6.17 -2.63 8.40
N ARG A 15 6.07 -1.60 9.23
CA ARG A 15 6.15 -0.22 8.77
C ARG A 15 7.45 0.05 8.03
N SER A 16 8.60 -0.36 8.56
CA SER A 16 9.89 -0.18 7.88
C SER A 16 9.97 -0.89 6.52
N LYS A 17 9.37 -2.08 6.37
CA LYS A 17 9.29 -2.78 5.07
C LYS A 17 8.45 -1.99 4.06
N HIS A 18 7.28 -1.52 4.48
CA HIS A 18 6.40 -0.71 3.64
C HIS A 18 7.03 0.66 3.30
N ASP A 19 7.76 1.28 4.24
CA ASP A 19 8.50 2.54 4.03
C ASP A 19 9.59 2.37 2.96
N LEU A 20 10.34 1.26 3.03
CA LEU A 20 11.35 0.94 2.03
C LEU A 20 10.73 0.78 0.63
N GLN A 21 9.62 0.05 0.53
CA GLN A 21 8.89 -0.11 -0.73
C GLN A 21 8.34 1.23 -1.24
N PHE A 22 7.84 2.08 -0.34
CA PHE A 22 7.38 3.41 -0.67
C PHE A 22 8.50 4.28 -1.26
N PHE A 23 9.69 4.29 -0.66
CA PHE A 23 10.84 5.01 -1.21
C PHE A 23 11.35 4.43 -2.53
N GLN A 24 11.28 3.10 -2.70
CA GLN A 24 11.61 2.44 -3.97
C GLN A 24 10.70 2.89 -5.12
N LEU A 25 9.44 3.22 -4.82
CA LEU A 25 8.48 3.74 -5.80
C LEU A 25 8.76 5.20 -6.21
N LYS A 26 9.78 5.84 -5.65
CA LYS A 26 10.19 7.23 -5.93
C LYS A 26 9.00 8.18 -5.83
N PRO A 27 8.52 8.45 -4.61
CA PRO A 27 7.39 9.34 -4.39
C PRO A 27 7.74 10.74 -4.92
N VAL A 28 6.83 11.32 -5.69
CA VAL A 28 6.97 12.67 -6.21
C VAL A 28 6.27 13.60 -5.22
N ASN A 29 7.02 14.52 -4.62
CA ASN A 29 6.52 15.46 -3.62
C ASN A 29 5.91 14.79 -2.36
N GLY A 30 6.42 13.61 -2.00
CA GLY A 30 5.89 12.83 -0.86
C GLY A 30 4.66 11.99 -1.17
N PHE A 31 4.24 11.91 -2.44
CA PHE A 31 3.10 11.11 -2.88
C PHE A 31 3.51 10.11 -3.95
N VAL A 32 2.95 8.90 -3.88
CA VAL A 32 3.03 7.93 -4.98
C VAL A 32 1.87 8.23 -5.92
N THR A 33 2.18 8.47 -7.18
CA THR A 33 1.16 8.74 -8.20
C THR A 33 0.35 7.47 -8.49
N GLY A 34 -0.92 7.63 -8.91
CA GLY A 34 -1.77 6.48 -9.24
C GLY A 34 -1.19 5.57 -10.32
N THR A 35 -0.37 6.10 -11.23
CA THR A 35 0.36 5.31 -12.24
C THR A 35 1.46 4.46 -11.57
N GLN A 36 2.30 5.05 -10.71
CA GLN A 36 3.35 4.32 -9.99
C GLN A 36 2.78 3.22 -9.09
N ALA A 37 1.69 3.52 -8.37
CA ALA A 37 1.02 2.54 -7.54
C ALA A 37 0.40 1.42 -8.38
N ARG A 38 -0.23 1.76 -9.52
CA ARG A 38 -0.77 0.76 -10.46
C ARG A 38 0.32 -0.18 -10.96
N ASP A 39 1.45 0.35 -11.42
CA ASP A 39 2.57 -0.47 -11.90
C ASP A 39 3.07 -1.41 -10.80
N PHE A 40 3.21 -0.91 -9.56
CA PHE A 40 3.57 -1.73 -8.40
C PHE A 40 2.55 -2.83 -8.09
N PHE A 41 1.27 -2.49 -8.10
CA PHE A 41 0.19 -3.42 -7.83
C PHE A 41 0.07 -4.52 -8.91
N ILE A 42 0.31 -4.18 -10.18
CA ILE A 42 0.34 -5.17 -11.28
C ILE A 42 1.46 -6.19 -11.08
N GLN A 43 2.59 -5.82 -10.48
CA GLN A 43 3.67 -6.76 -10.15
C GLN A 43 3.25 -7.84 -9.14
N SER A 44 2.18 -7.60 -8.36
CA SER A 44 1.64 -8.60 -7.43
C SER A 44 0.86 -9.73 -8.14
N GLY A 45 0.67 -9.63 -9.46
CA GLY A 45 -0.04 -10.65 -10.25
C GLY A 45 -1.57 -10.64 -10.06
N LEU A 46 -2.11 -9.58 -9.47
CA LEU A 46 -3.54 -9.43 -9.24
C LEU A 46 -4.24 -8.83 -10.48
N PRO A 47 -5.51 -9.19 -10.74
CA PRO A 47 -6.27 -8.62 -11.84
C PRO A 47 -6.50 -7.12 -11.67
N THR A 48 -6.40 -6.34 -12.75
CA THR A 48 -6.72 -4.90 -12.79
C THR A 48 -8.00 -4.47 -12.03
N PRO A 49 -9.14 -5.19 -12.12
CA PRO A 49 -10.33 -4.81 -11.34
C PRO A 49 -10.15 -4.92 -9.82
N VAL A 50 -9.31 -5.85 -9.35
CA VAL A 50 -8.97 -6.01 -7.92
C VAL A 50 -8.04 -4.89 -7.49
N LEU A 51 -7.06 -4.52 -8.33
CA LEU A 51 -6.15 -3.42 -8.05
C LEU A 51 -6.86 -2.07 -7.94
N GLY A 52 -7.86 -1.83 -8.79
CA GLY A 52 -8.70 -0.64 -8.69
C GLY A 52 -9.48 -0.58 -7.37
N GLN A 53 -10.03 -1.71 -6.91
CA GLN A 53 -10.71 -1.77 -5.60
C GLN A 53 -9.76 -1.51 -4.44
N ILE A 54 -8.55 -2.10 -4.46
CA ILE A 54 -7.53 -1.86 -3.44
C ILE A 54 -7.12 -0.39 -3.42
N TRP A 55 -6.93 0.23 -4.59
CA TRP A 55 -6.61 1.65 -4.68
C TRP A 55 -7.70 2.53 -4.07
N THR A 56 -8.97 2.30 -4.41
CA THR A 56 -10.11 3.04 -3.83
C THR A 56 -10.20 2.89 -2.31
N LEU A 57 -9.79 1.74 -1.77
CA LEU A 57 -9.73 1.51 -0.32
C LEU A 57 -8.51 2.17 0.34
N ALA A 58 -7.39 2.25 -0.38
CA ALA A 58 -6.15 2.83 0.10
C ALA A 58 -6.12 4.37 0.02
N ASP A 59 -6.80 4.95 -0.96
CA ASP A 59 -6.89 6.39 -1.17
C ASP A 59 -8.06 6.98 -0.36
N ILE A 60 -7.81 7.25 0.92
CA ILE A 60 -8.82 7.73 1.88
C ILE A 60 -9.12 9.23 1.70
N ASN A 61 -8.35 9.96 0.86
CA ASN A 61 -8.45 11.40 0.63
C ASN A 61 -8.72 11.75 -0.85
N GLY A 62 -9.60 11.01 -1.52
CA GLY A 62 -9.98 11.28 -2.92
C GLY A 62 -10.32 12.73 -3.24
#